data_AF-A0A967Z1I6-F1
#
_entry.id   AF-A0A967Z1I6-F1
#
_cell.length_a   1.000
_cell.length_b   1.000
_cell.length_c   1.000
_cell.angle_alpha   90.00
_cell.angle_beta   90.00
_cell.angle_gamma   90.00
#
_symmetry.space_group_name_H-M   'P 1'
#
loop_
_entity.id
_entity.type
_entity.pdbx_description
1 polymer ?
#
loop_
_entity_poly.entity_id
_entity_poly.type
_entity_poly.pdbx_seq_one_letter_code
_entity_poly.pdbx_strand_id
1 'polypeptide(L)' 'MGERKFKQSDYMSLQLMEIESFRMALSHQSEENVSFQDAVVLWIAQGYADEFRTQYMKNKGEAEPATA' A
#
# COMPACT_ATOMS: atom_id res chain seq x y z
N MET A 1 3.77 2.03 26.78
CA MET A 1 4.11 0.94 25.83
C MET A 1 2.91 0.60 24.93
N GLY A 2 2.51 1.50 24.00
CA GLY A 2 1.31 1.29 23.16
C GLY A 2 1.44 1.70 21.69
N GLU A 3 2.46 2.49 21.34
CA GLU A 3 2.51 3.19 20.04
C GLU A 3 2.92 2.30 18.85
N ARG A 4 3.47 1.11 19.09
CA ARG A 4 3.93 0.21 18.02
C ARG A 4 2.80 -0.56 17.33
N LYS A 5 1.70 -0.86 18.05
CA LYS A 5 0.58 -1.64 17.49
C LYS A 5 -0.31 -0.81 16.56
N PHE A 6 -0.50 0.48 16.83
CA PHE A 6 -1.29 1.38 15.98
C PHE A 6 -0.68 1.49 14.57
N LYS A 7 0.63 1.69 14.52
CA LYS A 7 1.43 1.87 13.30
C LYS A 7 1.35 0.71 12.28
N GLN A 8 1.10 -0.53 12.73
CA GLN A 8 0.99 -1.69 11.84
C GLN A 8 -0.43 -1.80 11.24
N SER A 9 -1.44 -1.40 12.01
CA SER A 9 -2.83 -1.34 11.53
C SER A 9 -2.98 -0.28 10.43
N ASP A 10 -2.33 0.88 10.59
CA ASP A 10 -2.36 1.96 9.60
C ASP A 10 -1.66 1.56 8.29
N TYR A 11 -0.50 0.91 8.39
CA TYR A 11 0.24 0.40 7.22
C TYR A 11 -0.61 -0.58 6.40
N MET A 12 -1.21 -1.57 7.07
CA MET A 12 -2.05 -2.55 6.40
C MET A 12 -3.30 -1.92 5.78
N SER A 13 -3.94 -0.98 6.49
CA SER A 13 -5.13 -0.30 5.99
C SER A 13 -4.83 0.55 4.75
N LEU A 14 -3.72 1.29 4.76
CA LEU A 14 -3.27 2.06 3.59
C LEU A 14 -2.90 1.15 2.42
N GLN A 15 -2.21 0.03 2.68
CA GLN A 15 -1.86 -0.92 1.63
C GLN A 15 -3.11 -1.52 0.98
N LEU A 16 -4.13 -1.88 1.76
CA LEU A 16 -5.40 -2.40 1.24
C LEU A 16 -6.14 -1.34 0.40
N MET A 17 -6.12 -0.08 0.82
CA MET A 17 -6.74 1.02 0.08
C MET A 17 -6.06 1.28 -1.27
N GLU A 18 -4.72 1.20 -1.33
CA GLU A 18 -3.96 1.33 -2.57
C GLU A 18 -4.23 0.18 -3.53
N ILE A 19 -4.27 -1.06 -3.01
CA ILE A 19 -4.59 -2.25 -3.82
C ILE A 19 -6.03 -2.17 -4.36
N GLU A 20 -6.98 -1.66 -3.56
CA GLU A 20 -8.35 -1.43 -4.02
C GLU A 20 -8.41 -0.40 -5.14
N SER A 21 -7.67 0.72 -4.99
CA SER A 21 -7.58 1.75 -6.03
C SER A 21 -6.97 1.20 -7.33
N PHE A 22 -5.91 0.39 -7.20
CA PHE A 22 -5.29 -0.31 -8.32
C PHE A 22 -6.25 -1.28 -9.02
N ARG A 23 -7.01 -2.06 -8.25
CA ARG A 23 -8.03 -2.97 -8.77
C ARG A 23 -9.08 -2.22 -9.58
N MET A 24 -9.58 -1.08 -9.06
CA MET A 24 -10.56 -0.26 -9.78
C MET A 24 -9.99 0.26 -11.10
N ALA A 25 -8.73 0.72 -11.10
CA ALA A 25 -8.04 1.16 -12.31
C ALA A 25 -7.88 0.02 -13.33
N LEU A 26 -7.49 -1.17 -12.89
CA LEU A 26 -7.38 -2.35 -13.76
C LEU A 26 -8.73 -2.75 -14.37
N SER A 27 -9.79 -2.72 -13.56
CA SER A 27 -11.14 -3.08 -14.00
C SER A 27 -11.69 -2.08 -15.02
N HIS A 28 -11.38 -0.79 -14.85
CA HIS A 28 -11.72 0.24 -15.84
C HIS A 28 -10.93 0.10 -17.15
N GLN A 29 -9.66 -0.33 -17.10
CA GLN A 29 -8.83 -0.45 -18.30
C GLN A 29 -9.12 -1.72 -19.10
N SER A 30 -9.41 -2.84 -18.42
CA SER A 30 -9.56 -4.15 -19.07
C SER A 30 -11.00 -4.43 -19.48
N GLU A 31 -11.97 -3.59 -19.09
CA GLU A 31 -13.43 -3.86 -19.18
C GLU A 31 -13.88 -5.19 -18.53
N GLU A 32 -12.97 -5.84 -17.80
CA GLU A 32 -13.18 -7.10 -17.09
C GLU A 32 -13.21 -6.85 -15.57
N ASN A 33 -14.04 -7.63 -14.87
CA ASN A 33 -14.12 -7.55 -13.41
C ASN A 33 -12.90 -8.25 -12.79
N VAL A 34 -11.89 -7.48 -12.40
CA VAL A 34 -10.70 -8.00 -11.72
C VAL A 34 -11.05 -8.27 -10.27
N SER A 35 -10.80 -9.49 -9.78
CA SER A 35 -11.03 -9.80 -8.37
C SER A 35 -9.99 -9.13 -7.48
N PHE A 36 -10.31 -8.94 -6.19
CA PHE A 36 -9.34 -8.40 -5.24
C PHE A 36 -8.09 -9.29 -5.12
N GLN A 37 -8.28 -10.61 -5.16
CA GLN A 37 -7.19 -11.57 -5.08
C GLN A 37 -6.24 -11.44 -6.29
N ASP A 38 -6.79 -11.31 -7.50
CA ASP A 38 -5.98 -11.12 -8.71
C ASP A 38 -5.22 -9.80 -8.69
N ALA A 39 -5.88 -8.73 -8.22
CA ALA A 39 -5.23 -7.43 -8.04
C ALA A 39 -4.06 -7.51 -7.04
N VAL A 40 -4.20 -8.25 -5.93
CA VAL A 40 -3.08 -8.47 -4.98
C VAL A 40 -1.93 -9.23 -5.66
N VAL A 41 -2.23 -10.27 -6.43
CA VAL A 41 -1.20 -11.06 -7.14
C VAL A 41 -0.46 -10.18 -8.15
N LEU A 42 -1.19 -9.41 -8.96
CA LEU A 42 -0.61 -8.48 -9.93
C LEU A 42 0.20 -7.37 -9.25
N TRP A 43 -0.31 -6.82 -8.14
CA TRP A 43 0.37 -5.81 -7.34
C TRP A 43 1.74 -6.29 -6.83
N ILE A 44 1.81 -7.54 -6.38
CA ILE A 44 3.07 -8.17 -5.95
C ILE A 44 3.96 -8.47 -7.16
N ALA A 45 3.40 -9.08 -8.22
CA ALA A 45 4.14 -9.48 -9.40
C ALA A 45 4.78 -8.30 -10.16
N GLN A 46 4.14 -7.13 -10.12
CA GLN A 46 4.66 -5.89 -10.73
C GLN A 46 5.61 -5.10 -9.81
N GLY A 47 5.83 -5.56 -8.57
CA GLY A 47 6.74 -4.92 -7.61
C GLY A 47 6.17 -3.72 -6.87
N TYR A 48 4.88 -3.41 -7.03
CA TYR A 48 4.23 -2.29 -6.33
C TYR A 48 4.18 -2.49 -4.81
N ALA A 49 4.21 -3.75 -4.33
CA ALA A 49 4.32 -4.04 -2.90
C ALA A 49 5.62 -3.49 -2.28
N ASP A 50 6.75 -3.69 -2.95
CA ASP A 50 8.05 -3.21 -2.49
C ASP A 50 8.20 -1.69 -2.63
N GLU A 51 7.64 -1.13 -3.71
CA GLU A 51 7.61 0.31 -3.92
C GLU A 51 6.77 1.02 -2.85
N PHE A 52 5.55 0.54 -2.60
CA PHE A 52 4.67 1.07 -1.55
C PHE A 52 5.35 1.03 -0.17
N ARG A 53 5.98 -0.10 0.18
CA ARG A 53 6.72 -0.24 1.43
C ARG A 53 7.85 0.79 1.54
N THR A 54 8.59 1.00 0.46
CA THR A 54 9.70 1.96 0.41
C THR A 54 9.20 3.39 0.60
N GLN A 55 8.13 3.77 -0.10
CA GLN A 55 7.52 5.09 0.03
C GLN A 55 6.93 5.32 1.43
N TYR A 56 6.22 4.33 1.98
CA TYR A 56 5.68 4.41 3.33
C TYR A 56 6.77 4.61 4.38
N MET A 57 7.91 3.91 4.26
CA MET A 57 9.04 4.08 5.17
C MET A 57 9.71 5.45 5.02
N LYS A 58 9.82 5.99 3.80
CA LYS A 58 10.33 7.35 3.56
C LYS A 58 9.43 8.41 4.20
N ASN A 59 8.13 8.38 3.92
CA ASN A 59 7.17 9.34 4.46
C ASN A 59 7.09 9.29 5.99
N LYS A 60 7.29 8.10 6.58
CA LYS A 60 7.33 7.91 8.02
C LYS A 60 8.66 8.36 8.65
N GLY A 61 9.76 8.26 7.91
CA GLY A 61 11.08 8.77 8.30
C GLY A 61 11.21 10.29 8.20
N GLU A 62 10.53 10.92 7.24
CA GLU A 62 10.47 12.39 7.10
C GLU A 62 9.58 13.07 8.17
N ALA A 63 8.73 12.31 8.85
CA ALA A 63 7.87 12.80 9.94
C ALA A 63 8.59 12.90 11.30
N GLU A 64 9.81 12.40 11.44
CA GLU A 64 10.69 12.75 12.55
C GLU A 64 11.62 13.87 12.07
N PRO A 65 11.35 15.16 12.38
CA PRO A 65 12.32 16.20 12.09
C PRO A 65 13.60 15.82 12.82
N ALA A 66 14.72 15.87 12.11
CA ALA A 66 16.03 15.85 12.72
C ALA A 66 16.09 16.97 13.77
N THR A 67 15.86 16.62 15.03
CA THR A 67 16.28 17.42 16.17
C THR A 67 17.80 17.31 16.23
N ALA A 68 18.45 18.11 15.37
CA ALA A 68 19.86 18.46 15.47
C ALA A 68 19.98 19.87 16.07
#